data_AF-A0A015K3E9-F1
#
_entry.id   AF-A0A015K3E9-F1
#
_cell.length_a   1.000
_cell.length_b   1.000
_cell.length_c   1.000
_cell.angle_alpha   90.00
_cell.angle_beta   90.00
_cell.angle_gamma   90.00
#
_symmetry.space_group_name_H-M   'P 1'
#
loop_
_entity.id
_entity.type
_entity.pdbx_description
1 polymer ?
#
loop_
_entity_poly.entity_id
_entity_poly.type
_entity_poly.pdbx_seq_one_letter_code
_entity_poly.pdbx_strand_id
1 'polypeptide(L)'
;MTIDELYRKLLRIGRRTNYRPEELRRKFLDALSLPWLEKAEDIGEHLPLDELAKKLYEIELCRIVRHKRDRLPDPLVSNRASQEIYELSPISAPQHCNSKEFL
;
A
#
# COMPACT_ATOMS: atom_id res chain seq x y z
N MET A 1 9.54 3.72 7.34
CA MET A 1 10.51 2.71 7.81
C MET A 1 9.69 1.45 8.06
N THR A 2 10.09 0.32 7.47
CA THR A 2 9.35 -0.95 7.60
C THR A 2 9.61 -1.61 8.96
N ILE A 3 8.79 -2.60 9.32
CA ILE A 3 8.99 -3.37 10.56
C ILE A 3 10.34 -4.09 10.55
N ASP A 4 10.71 -4.70 9.42
CA ASP A 4 12.01 -5.38 9.26
C ASP A 4 13.19 -4.40 9.36
N GLU A 5 13.09 -3.21 8.75
CA GLU A 5 14.14 -2.18 8.87
C GLU A 5 14.32 -1.71 10.31
N LEU A 6 13.21 -1.48 11.04
CA LEU A 6 13.23 -1.10 12.44
C LEU A 6 13.90 -2.17 13.29
N TYR A 7 13.48 -3.43 13.13
CA TYR A 7 14.03 -4.57 13.85
C TYR A 7 15.54 -4.74 13.61
N ARG A 8 15.98 -4.69 12.35
CA ARG A 8 17.41 -4.82 12.00
C ARG A 8 18.25 -3.68 12.55
N LYS A 9 17.73 -2.44 12.54
CA LYS A 9 18.41 -1.28 13.14
C LYS A 9 18.55 -1.45 14.64
N LEU A 10 17.49 -1.86 15.34
CA LEU A 10 17.53 -2.12 16.77
C LEU A 10 18.52 -3.22 17.13
N LEU A 11 18.54 -4.33 16.39
CA LEU A 11 19.51 -5.41 16.62
C LEU A 11 20.95 -4.93 16.46
N ARG A 12 21.23 -4.10 15.44
CA ARG A 12 22.57 -3.53 15.23
C ARG A 12 23.00 -2.65 16.39
N ILE A 13 22.08 -1.82 16.91
CA ILE A 13 22.34 -0.97 18.07
C ILE A 13 22.53 -1.85 19.32
N GLY A 14 21.63 -2.80 19.57
CA GLY A 14 21.67 -3.69 20.73
C GLY A 14 22.97 -4.48 20.86
N ARG A 15 23.53 -4.95 19.74
CA ARG A 15 24.84 -5.61 19.73
C ARG A 15 25.99 -4.67 20.12
N ARG A 16 25.89 -3.38 19.78
CA ARG A 16 26.92 -2.37 20.11
C ARG A 16 26.82 -1.88 21.54
N THR A 17 25.60 -1.73 22.06
CA THR A 17 25.32 -1.18 23.39
C THR A 17 25.13 -2.26 24.46
N ASN A 18 25.10 -3.54 24.06
CA ASN A 18 24.86 -4.69 24.94
C ASN A 18 23.51 -4.60 25.69
N TYR A 19 22.45 -4.22 24.98
CA TYR A 19 21.11 -4.12 25.56
C TYR A 19 20.56 -5.49 25.95
N ARG A 20 19.78 -5.49 27.04
CA ARG A 20 19.01 -6.67 27.43
C ARG A 20 17.86 -6.91 26.44
N PRO A 21 17.43 -8.16 26.22
CA PRO A 21 16.31 -8.47 25.33
C PRO A 21 15.03 -7.68 25.66
N GLU A 22 14.76 -7.43 26.94
CA GLU A 22 13.59 -6.70 27.44
C GLU A 22 13.68 -5.21 27.07
N GLU A 23 14.87 -4.61 27.18
CA GLU A 23 15.11 -3.21 26.78
C GLU A 23 14.99 -3.04 25.27
N LEU A 24 15.54 -3.98 24.50
CA LEU A 24 15.37 -4.01 23.05
C LEU A 24 13.90 -4.11 22.67
N ARG A 25 13.15 -4.95 23.38
CA ARG A 25 11.71 -5.12 23.15
C ARG A 25 10.96 -3.83 23.42
N ARG A 26 11.20 -3.19 24.56
CA ARG A 26 10.58 -1.90 24.90
C ARG A 26 10.90 -0.83 23.86
N LYS A 27 12.16 -0.68 23.47
CA LYS A 27 12.58 0.27 22.43
C LYS A 27 11.97 -0.02 21.06
N PHE A 28 11.75 -1.29 20.74
CA PHE A 28 11.06 -1.69 19.51
C PHE A 28 9.61 -1.22 19.53
N LEU A 29 8.89 -1.50 20.63
CA LEU A 29 7.49 -1.08 20.81
C LEU A 29 7.35 0.46 20.83
N ASP A 30 8.24 1.16 21.54
CA ASP A 30 8.27 2.63 21.61
C ASP A 30 8.50 3.28 20.24
N ALA A 31 9.11 2.56 19.30
CA ALA A 31 9.40 3.03 17.95
C ALA A 31 8.33 2.63 16.91
N LEU A 32 7.34 1.82 17.30
CA LEU A 32 6.21 1.48 16.44
C LEU A 32 5.27 2.68 16.32
N SER A 33 4.61 2.80 15.16
CA SER A 33 3.46 3.68 15.05
C SER A 33 2.26 3.08 15.79
N LEU A 34 1.32 3.92 16.24
CA LEU A 34 0.14 3.49 17.00
C LEU A 34 -0.61 2.29 16.38
N PRO A 35 -0.88 2.23 15.06
CA PRO A 35 -1.57 1.08 14.47
C PRO A 35 -0.80 -0.24 14.56
N TRP A 36 0.54 -0.16 14.58
CA TRP A 36 1.39 -1.33 14.75
C TRP A 36 1.56 -1.72 16.22
N LEU A 37 1.51 -0.74 17.13
CA LEU A 37 1.51 -0.98 18.57
C LEU A 37 0.25 -1.74 19.00
N GLU A 38 -0.94 -1.26 18.59
CA GLU A 38 -2.22 -1.96 18.82
C GLU A 38 -2.17 -3.40 18.28
N LYS A 39 -1.61 -3.57 17.07
CA LYS A 39 -1.42 -4.91 16.51
C LYS A 39 -0.43 -5.76 17.29
N ALA A 40 0.63 -5.18 17.83
CA ALA A 40 1.59 -5.91 18.65
C ALA A 40 0.94 -6.40 19.96
N GLU A 41 0.08 -5.58 20.57
CA GLU A 41 -0.71 -5.93 21.74
C GLU A 41 -1.70 -7.07 21.42
N ASP A 42 -2.42 -6.99 20.30
CA ASP A 42 -3.35 -8.03 19.83
C ASP A 42 -2.67 -9.38 19.56
N ILE A 43 -1.45 -9.37 19.01
CA ILE A 43 -0.76 -10.57 18.54
C ILE A 43 -0.14 -11.36 19.70
N GLY A 44 0.27 -10.67 20.75
CA GLY A 44 0.76 -11.31 21.95
C GLY A 44 1.79 -10.47 22.69
N GLU A 45 1.35 -9.84 23.77
CA GLU A 45 2.19 -9.17 24.77
C GLU A 45 3.27 -10.10 25.39
N HIS A 46 3.16 -11.42 25.24
CA HIS A 46 4.13 -12.36 25.82
C HIS A 46 5.14 -12.91 24.82
N LEU A 47 5.02 -12.56 23.53
CA LEU A 47 5.95 -13.06 22.53
C LEU A 47 7.33 -12.43 22.69
N PRO A 48 8.40 -13.20 22.46
CA PRO A 48 9.75 -12.65 22.39
C PRO A 48 9.85 -11.71 21.18
N LEU A 49 10.81 -10.78 21.25
CA LEU A 49 10.94 -9.69 20.26
C LEU A 49 11.09 -10.20 18.82
N ASP A 50 11.82 -11.28 18.61
CA ASP A 50 12.04 -11.88 17.29
C ASP A 50 10.76 -12.46 16.69
N GLU A 51 9.98 -13.21 17.48
CA GLU A 51 8.69 -13.74 17.03
C GLU A 51 7.66 -12.63 16.78
N LEU A 52 7.61 -11.63 17.66
CA LEU A 52 6.73 -10.48 17.51
C LEU A 52 7.08 -9.70 16.23
N ALA A 53 8.35 -9.37 16.02
CA ALA A 53 8.81 -8.67 14.83
C ALA A 53 8.51 -9.45 13.55
N LYS A 54 8.71 -10.78 13.56
CA LYS A 54 8.40 -11.65 12.43
C LYS A 54 6.93 -11.60 12.06
N LYS A 55 6.03 -11.76 13.04
CA LYS A 55 4.57 -11.72 12.80
C LYS A 55 4.10 -10.37 12.28
N LEU A 56 4.61 -9.27 12.85
CA LEU A 56 4.28 -7.92 12.38
C LEU A 56 4.77 -7.70 10.94
N TYR A 57 5.97 -8.19 10.60
CA TYR A 57 6.51 -8.11 9.24
C TYR A 57 5.70 -8.94 8.23
N GLU A 58 5.24 -10.13 8.59
CA GLU A 58 4.35 -10.95 7.74
C GLU A 58 3.04 -10.21 7.43
N ILE A 59 2.47 -9.51 8.42
CA ILE A 59 1.28 -8.68 8.22
C ILE A 59 1.59 -7.49 7.30
N GLU A 60 2.75 -6.85 7.47
CA GLU A 60 3.17 -5.71 6.63
C GLU A 60 3.28 -6.15 5.16
N LEU A 61 3.92 -7.29 4.92
CA LEU A 61 4.02 -7.90 3.59
C LEU A 61 2.64 -8.20 3.01
N CYS A 62 1.73 -8.81 3.79
CA CYS A 62 0.38 -9.09 3.34
C CYS A 62 -0.37 -7.81 2.94
N ARG A 63 -0.21 -6.72 3.70
CA ARG A 63 -0.83 -5.42 3.38
C ARG A 63 -0.29 -4.86 2.08
N ILE A 64 1.03 -4.93 1.85
CA ILE A 64 1.66 -4.46 0.61
C ILE A 64 1.17 -5.29 -0.59
N VAL A 65 1.12 -6.61 -0.47
CA VAL A 65 0.65 -7.50 -1.55
C VAL A 65 -0.81 -7.21 -1.90
N ARG A 66 -1.68 -7.07 -0.90
CA ARG A 66 -3.10 -6.70 -1.12
C ARG A 66 -3.22 -5.33 -1.79
N HIS A 67 -2.54 -4.32 -1.26
CA HIS A 67 -2.57 -2.97 -1.83
C HIS A 67 -2.10 -2.95 -3.29
N LYS A 68 -1.08 -3.74 -3.65
CA LYS A 68 -0.62 -3.86 -5.04
C LYS A 68 -1.65 -4.55 -5.95
N ARG A 69 -2.40 -5.53 -5.44
CA ARG A 69 -3.49 -6.19 -6.18
C ARG A 69 -4.68 -5.26 -6.38
N ASP A 70 -5.08 -4.56 -5.34
CA ASP A 70 -6.25 -3.65 -5.38
C ASP A 70 -5.98 -2.40 -6.22
N ARG A 71 -4.70 -2.01 -6.36
CA ARG A 71 -4.27 -0.90 -7.20
C ARG A 71 -4.06 -1.29 -8.66
N LEU A 72 -4.10 -2.58 -9.00
CA LEU A 72 -4.20 -2.99 -10.39
C LEU A 72 -5.65 -2.72 -10.82
N PRO A 73 -5.93 -1.70 -11.66
CA PRO A 73 -7.27 -1.58 -12.21
C PRO A 73 -7.55 -2.88 -12.96
N ASP A 74 -8.72 -3.45 -12.72
CA ASP A 74 -9.17 -4.60 -13.49
C ASP A 74 -9.03 -4.24 -14.98
N PRO A 75 -8.27 -4.99 -15.80
CA PRO A 75 -8.10 -4.70 -17.22
C PRO A 75 -9.44 -4.57 -17.94
N LEU A 76 -10.48 -5.25 -17.44
CA LEU A 76 -11.84 -5.17 -17.97
C LEU A 76 -12.54 -3.85 -17.65
N VAL A 77 -12.24 -3.24 -16.50
CA VAL A 77 -12.79 -1.93 -16.11
C VAL A 77 -12.02 -0.79 -16.81
N SER A 78 -10.71 -0.94 -17.01
CA SER A 78 -9.88 0.06 -17.72
C SER A 78 -10.22 0.16 -19.22
N ASN A 79 -10.69 -0.92 -19.84
CA ASN A 79 -11.10 -0.91 -21.25
C ASN A 79 -12.40 -0.16 -21.49
N ARG A 80 -13.31 -0.08 -20.51
CA ARG A 80 -14.59 0.64 -20.67
C ARG A 80 -14.38 2.15 -20.78
N ALA A 81 -13.44 2.70 -20.01
CA ALA A 81 -13.05 4.11 -20.09
C ALA A 81 -12.18 4.44 -21.31
N SER A 82 -11.49 3.45 -21.90
CA SER A 82 -10.67 3.65 -23.10
C SER A 82 -11.46 3.53 -24.40
N GLN A 83 -12.59 2.80 -24.41
CA GLN A 83 -13.49 2.71 -25.55
C GLN A 83 -14.26 4.02 -25.82
N GLU A 84 -14.58 4.79 -24.77
CA GLU A 84 -15.22 6.10 -24.96
C GLU A 84 -14.32 7.13 -25.66
N ILE A 85 -12.99 6.99 -25.56
CA ILE A 85 -12.04 7.93 -26.17
C ILE A 85 -11.84 7.63 -27.67
N TYR A 86 -12.02 6.38 -28.11
CA TYR A 86 -11.91 6.03 -29.54
C TYR A 86 -13.21 6.27 -30.32
N GLU A 87 -14.39 6.21 -29.69
CA GLU A 87 -15.67 6.52 -30.36
C GLU A 87 -15.98 8.02 -30.45
N LEU A 88 -15.33 8.88 -29.66
CA LEU A 88 -15.49 10.35 -29.73
C LEU A 88 -14.55 11.00 -30.78
N SER A 89 -14.37 10.37 -31.95
CA SER A 89 -13.95 11.12 -33.14
C SER A 89 -15.20 11.68 -33.83
N PRO A 90 -15.55 12.97 -33.65
CA PRO A 90 -16.61 13.57 -34.43
C PRO A 90 -16.16 13.58 -35.90
N ILE A 91 -16.80 12.76 -36.71
CA ILE A 91 -16.83 12.91 -38.16
C ILE A 91 -17.24 14.37 -38.40
N SER A 92 -16.30 15.17 -38.89
CA SER A 92 -16.57 16.53 -39.37
C SER A 92 -17.52 16.45 -40.55
N ALA A 93 -18.81 16.64 -40.30
CA ALA A 93 -19.77 17.01 -41.33
C ALA A 93 -20.11 18.49 -41.10
N PRO A 94 -19.62 19.42 -41.94
CA PRO A 94 -20.17 20.76 -41.95
C PRO A 94 -21.58 20.68 -42.55
N GLN A 95 -22.53 21.11 -41.73
CA GLN A 95 -23.92 21.41 -42.07
C GLN A 95 -23.99 22.38 -43.26
N HIS A 96 -25.05 22.26 -44.07
CA HIS A 96 -26.05 23.32 -44.35
C HIS A 96 -26.65 23.14 -45.76
N CYS A 97 -27.81 22.48 -45.86
CA CYS A 97 -28.63 22.52 -47.07
C CYS A 97 -29.71 23.57 -46.84
N ASN A 98 -29.50 24.78 -47.37
CA ASN A 98 -30.48 25.85 -47.38
C ASN A 98 -31.12 25.98 -48.75
N SER A 99 -32.44 26.08 -48.70
CA SER A 99 -33.43 26.31 -49.74
C SER A 99 -33.05 27.38 -50.77
N LYS A 100 -33.45 27.16 -52.04
CA LYS A 100 -34.30 28.07 -52.84
C LYS A 100 -34.47 27.54 -54.27
N GLU A 101 -35.68 27.07 -54.57
CA GLU A 101 -36.24 27.21 -55.91
C GLU A 101 -36.49 28.70 -56.18
N PHE A 102 -36.01 29.22 -57.31
CA PHE A 102 -36.55 30.41 -57.94
C PHE A 102 -36.27 30.36 -59.46
N LEU A 103 -37.39 30.25 -60.20
CA LEU A 103 -37.68 30.58 -61.60
C LEU A 103 -36.95 29.81 -62.72
#